data_AF-A0A8D8APJ1-F1
#
_entry.id   AF-A0A8D8APJ1-F1
#
_cell.length_a   1.000
_cell.length_b   1.000
_cell.length_c   1.000
_cell.angle_alpha   90.00
_cell.angle_beta   90.00
_cell.angle_gamma   90.00
#
_symmetry.space_group_name_H-M   'P 1'
#
loop_
_entity.id
_entity.type
_entity.pdbx_description
1 polymer ?
#
loop_
_entity_poly.entity_id
_entity_poly.type
_entity_poly.pdbx_seq_one_letter_code
_entity_poly.pdbx_strand_id
1 'polypeptide(L)'
;MLFSDDDDLSNVVTWSPGELIDASDDCGNGLAVVLLNRPILLHKEYFRSIWNSAKVRITVDGGTNRWVDFVKEHPGAEHDLKPPELVTGDFDSCTDESLSYVTRLNCRIIKTPDQNATDFTKSLKALHSTGYGTEIDRVLALCESSGRLDQIMANINTLFLAHTILPNASIFLRSSNSLSWLLAPGNHAIKIPARLVNEHIWCALVPIGARATCSTSGLRWNLDNRVMEFGSLVSTSNTYSGQDVQIRTDGALLWSMGTTPKDM
;
A
#
# COMPACT_ATOMS: atom_id res chain seq x y z
N MET A 1 -11.63 25.65 -30.11
CA MET A 1 -10.54 26.47 -29.56
C MET A 1 -9.41 25.51 -29.31
N LEU A 2 -8.31 25.71 -30.04
CA LEU A 2 -7.09 24.92 -29.95
C LEU A 2 -6.50 25.12 -28.55
N PHE A 3 -6.06 24.05 -27.91
CA PHE A 3 -5.28 24.11 -26.69
C PHE A 3 -4.07 25.03 -26.94
N SER A 4 -3.90 26.04 -26.10
CA SER A 4 -2.66 26.80 -26.04
C SER A 4 -1.57 25.89 -25.50
N ASP A 5 -0.41 25.87 -26.16
CA ASP A 5 0.81 25.13 -25.80
C ASP A 5 1.47 25.58 -24.47
N ASP A 6 0.68 26.12 -23.53
CA ASP A 6 1.09 26.68 -22.24
C ASP A 6 0.30 26.08 -21.05
N ASP A 7 -0.27 24.88 -21.20
CA ASP A 7 -0.84 24.13 -20.07
C ASP A 7 0.30 23.52 -19.25
N ASP A 8 0.85 24.37 -18.37
CA ASP A 8 1.55 24.08 -17.10
C ASP A 8 2.23 22.70 -17.01
N LEU A 9 3.56 22.68 -17.24
CA LEU A 9 4.49 21.61 -16.85
C LEU A 9 4.58 21.46 -15.32
N SER A 10 3.42 21.44 -14.66
CA SER A 10 3.22 21.07 -13.27
C SER A 10 3.95 19.76 -12.96
N ASN A 11 4.60 19.73 -11.79
CA ASN A 11 5.41 18.60 -11.34
C ASN A 11 4.66 17.26 -11.52
N VAL A 12 5.13 16.43 -12.45
CA VAL A 12 4.59 15.09 -12.67
C VAL A 12 5.13 14.14 -11.60
N VAL A 13 4.24 13.57 -10.79
CA VAL A 13 4.62 12.54 -9.81
C VAL A 13 4.79 11.21 -10.53
N THR A 14 5.98 10.62 -10.46
CA THR A 14 6.29 9.35 -11.12
C THR A 14 6.18 8.18 -10.15
N TRP A 15 5.53 7.10 -10.60
CA TRP A 15 5.31 5.88 -9.84
C TRP A 15 5.92 4.69 -10.59
N SER A 16 6.76 3.91 -9.89
CA SER A 16 7.36 2.67 -10.39
C SER A 16 6.99 1.52 -9.47
N PRO A 17 5.77 0.96 -9.56
CA PRO A 17 5.29 -0.06 -8.62
C PRO A 17 6.00 -1.42 -8.75
N GLY A 18 6.80 -1.65 -9.80
CA GLY A 18 7.45 -2.93 -10.08
C GLY A 18 8.24 -3.50 -8.90
N GLU A 19 9.04 -2.67 -8.21
CA GLU A 19 9.83 -3.09 -7.04
C GLU A 19 8.95 -3.64 -5.91
N LEU A 20 7.80 -2.99 -5.66
CA LEU A 20 6.84 -3.42 -4.64
C LEU A 20 6.03 -4.64 -5.11
N ILE A 21 5.88 -4.84 -6.42
CA ILE A 21 5.09 -5.95 -6.96
C ILE A 21 5.89 -7.24 -6.98
N ASP A 22 7.16 -7.16 -7.39
CA ASP A 22 8.03 -8.32 -7.64
C ASP A 22 9.06 -8.55 -6.51
N ALA A 23 9.13 -7.65 -5.51
CA ALA A 23 10.03 -7.72 -4.35
C ALA A 23 11.51 -7.88 -4.73
N SER A 24 12.03 -6.93 -5.52
CA SER A 24 13.44 -6.88 -5.91
C SER A 24 14.35 -6.57 -4.72
N ASP A 25 15.58 -7.09 -4.75
CA ASP A 25 16.57 -6.95 -3.65
C ASP A 25 16.90 -5.48 -3.30
N ASP A 26 16.81 -4.56 -4.26
CA ASP A 26 17.06 -3.13 -4.07
C ASP A 26 15.87 -2.34 -3.47
N CYS A 27 14.72 -2.98 -3.25
CA CYS A 27 13.50 -2.33 -2.74
C CYS A 27 13.64 -1.83 -1.29
N GLY A 28 14.68 -2.26 -0.58
CA GLY A 28 14.81 -2.09 0.88
C GLY A 28 15.12 -0.68 1.37
N ASN A 29 15.84 0.12 0.57
CA ASN A 29 16.22 1.47 0.98
C ASN A 29 14.97 2.36 1.03
N GLY A 30 14.69 2.91 2.21
CA GLY A 30 13.53 3.79 2.43
C GLY A 30 12.19 3.08 2.59
N LEU A 31 12.14 1.74 2.56
CA LEU A 31 10.90 0.98 2.68
C LEU A 31 10.59 0.60 4.14
N ALA A 32 9.38 0.92 4.59
CA ALA A 32 8.77 0.30 5.76
C ALA A 32 7.68 -0.70 5.34
N VAL A 33 7.67 -1.89 5.95
CA VAL A 33 6.62 -2.89 5.76
C VAL A 33 5.77 -2.96 7.01
N VAL A 34 4.45 -2.79 6.86
CA VAL A 34 3.47 -2.79 7.95
C VAL A 34 2.54 -3.98 7.77
N LEU A 35 2.59 -4.95 8.68
CA LEU A 35 1.71 -6.12 8.65
C LEU A 35 0.48 -5.89 9.53
N LEU A 36 -0.69 -5.81 8.88
CA LEU A 36 -1.98 -5.65 9.54
C LEU A 36 -2.60 -7.00 9.94
N ASN A 37 -3.69 -6.98 10.71
CA ASN A 37 -4.36 -8.18 11.21
C ASN A 37 -5.22 -8.89 10.14
N ARG A 38 -4.57 -9.45 9.11
CA ARG A 38 -5.17 -10.32 8.08
C ARG A 38 -4.28 -11.53 7.80
N PRO A 39 -4.84 -12.67 7.33
CA PRO A 39 -4.02 -13.81 6.90
C PRO A 39 -2.98 -13.39 5.86
N ILE A 40 -1.76 -13.92 5.94
CA ILE A 40 -0.71 -13.68 4.95
C ILE A 40 -0.97 -14.63 3.79
N LEU A 41 -1.70 -14.15 2.78
CA LEU A 41 -2.04 -14.91 1.57
C LEU A 41 -1.04 -14.68 0.42
N LEU A 42 -0.04 -13.83 0.64
CA LEU A 42 1.04 -13.59 -0.30
C LEU A 42 1.93 -14.83 -0.43
N HIS A 43 2.48 -15.03 -1.62
CA HIS A 43 3.47 -16.09 -1.86
C HIS A 43 4.62 -15.98 -0.85
N LYS A 44 5.02 -17.10 -0.26
CA LYS A 44 5.98 -17.17 0.85
C LYS A 44 7.30 -16.46 0.54
N GLU A 45 7.84 -16.69 -0.64
CA GLU A 45 9.11 -16.13 -1.12
C GLU A 45 9.01 -14.61 -1.30
N TYR A 46 7.87 -14.12 -1.81
CA TYR A 46 7.61 -12.69 -1.91
C TYR A 46 7.54 -12.04 -0.52
N PHE A 47 6.77 -12.63 0.40
CA PHE A 47 6.66 -12.12 1.76
C PHE A 47 8.03 -12.07 2.46
N ARG A 48 8.82 -13.16 2.35
CA ARG A 48 10.18 -13.21 2.90
C ARG A 48 11.08 -12.14 2.30
N SER A 49 11.08 -11.99 0.97
CA SER A 49 11.91 -11.00 0.27
C SER A 49 11.56 -9.57 0.70
N ILE A 50 10.29 -9.19 0.63
CA ILE A 50 9.87 -7.81 0.95
C ILE A 50 10.06 -7.49 2.44
N TRP A 51 9.81 -8.45 3.32
CA TRP A 51 9.98 -8.29 4.77
C TRP A 51 11.45 -8.10 5.15
N ASN A 52 12.34 -8.92 4.60
CA ASN A 52 13.75 -8.89 4.92
C ASN A 52 14.50 -7.74 4.26
N SER A 53 14.06 -7.30 3.08
CA SER A 53 14.62 -6.13 2.40
C SER A 53 14.23 -4.83 3.10
N ALA A 54 13.03 -4.75 3.70
CA ALA A 54 12.55 -3.54 4.36
C ALA A 54 13.56 -2.94 5.35
N LYS A 55 13.65 -1.61 5.37
CA LYS A 55 14.42 -0.89 6.39
C LYS A 55 13.78 -1.03 7.77
N VAL A 56 12.46 -0.93 7.83
CA VAL A 56 11.68 -1.06 9.06
C VAL A 56 10.51 -2.03 8.85
N ARG A 57 10.36 -2.99 9.75
CA ARG A 57 9.29 -3.97 9.83
C ARG A 57 8.40 -3.66 11.02
N ILE A 58 7.10 -3.55 10.78
CA ILE A 58 6.11 -3.20 11.79
C ILE A 58 5.03 -4.27 11.80
N THR A 59 4.72 -4.83 12.97
CA THR A 59 3.48 -5.59 13.17
C THR A 59 2.48 -4.75 13.94
N VAL A 60 1.21 -4.82 13.54
CA VAL A 60 0.14 -3.99 14.10
C VAL A 60 -0.87 -4.87 14.82
N ASP A 61 -0.86 -4.82 16.15
CA ASP A 61 -1.75 -5.53 17.06
C ASP A 61 -1.89 -7.01 16.66
N GLY A 62 -3.07 -7.48 16.22
CA GLY A 62 -3.26 -8.87 15.79
C GLY A 62 -2.41 -9.28 14.57
N GLY A 63 -1.86 -8.34 13.80
CA GLY A 63 -0.82 -8.58 12.79
C GLY A 63 0.45 -9.21 13.38
N THR A 64 0.70 -9.02 14.68
CA THR A 64 1.78 -9.69 15.41
C THR A 64 1.52 -11.19 15.52
N ASN A 65 0.27 -11.61 15.76
CA ASN A 65 -0.09 -13.03 15.71
C ASN A 65 0.19 -13.61 14.33
N ARG A 66 -0.21 -12.90 13.28
CA ARG A 66 -0.01 -13.33 11.88
C ARG A 66 1.46 -13.56 11.55
N TRP A 67 2.34 -12.69 12.03
CA TRP A 67 3.78 -12.85 11.86
C TRP A 67 4.31 -14.07 12.62
N VAL A 68 3.91 -14.25 13.88
CA VAL A 68 4.33 -15.39 14.70
C VAL A 68 3.83 -16.72 14.14
N ASP A 69 2.57 -16.77 13.69
CA ASP A 69 1.97 -17.94 13.03
C ASP A 69 2.77 -18.27 11.77
N PHE A 70 3.08 -17.28 10.93
CA PHE A 70 3.89 -17.49 9.73
C PHE A 70 5.27 -18.06 10.04
N VAL A 71 5.95 -17.55 11.08
CA VAL A 71 7.26 -18.08 11.52
C VAL A 71 7.15 -19.53 11.96
N LYS A 72 6.10 -19.89 12.72
CA LYS A 72 5.88 -21.25 13.23
C LYS A 72 5.48 -22.26 12.15
N GLU A 73 4.67 -21.83 11.18
CA GLU A 73 4.13 -22.69 10.13
C GLU A 73 5.14 -23.01 9.02
N HIS A 74 6.22 -22.21 8.91
CA HIS A 74 7.20 -22.35 7.85
C HIS A 74 8.59 -22.69 8.41
N PRO A 75 9.02 -23.97 8.35
CA PRO A 75 10.34 -24.39 8.83
C PRO A 75 11.47 -23.51 8.28
N GLY A 76 12.37 -23.08 9.17
CA GLY A 76 13.51 -22.22 8.85
C GLY A 76 13.17 -20.73 8.79
N ALA A 77 11.88 -20.34 8.84
CA ALA A 77 11.51 -18.92 8.90
C ALA A 77 12.05 -18.22 10.15
N GLU A 78 12.24 -18.94 11.26
CA GLU A 78 12.84 -18.41 12.48
C GLU A 78 14.30 -17.97 12.30
N HIS A 79 15.00 -18.52 11.31
CA HIS A 79 16.37 -18.17 10.96
C HIS A 79 16.43 -17.21 9.77
N ASP A 80 15.48 -17.32 8.84
CA ASP A 80 15.46 -16.56 7.61
C ASP A 80 14.79 -15.18 7.75
N LEU A 81 13.78 -15.02 8.63
CA LEU A 81 13.05 -13.76 8.79
C LEU A 81 13.67 -12.87 9.86
N LYS A 82 13.91 -11.62 9.49
CA LYS A 82 14.27 -10.58 10.46
C LYS A 82 13.08 -10.31 11.41
N PRO A 83 13.32 -10.13 12.72
CA PRO A 83 12.24 -9.76 13.65
C PRO A 83 11.65 -8.38 13.29
N PRO A 84 10.39 -8.09 13.69
CA PRO A 84 9.84 -6.75 13.58
C PRO A 84 10.66 -5.74 14.41
N GLU A 85 11.01 -4.59 13.84
CA GLU A 85 11.59 -3.50 14.64
C GLU A 85 10.56 -2.93 15.61
N LEU A 86 9.33 -2.75 15.14
CA LEU A 86 8.24 -2.14 15.90
C LEU A 86 7.04 -3.10 16.00
N VAL A 87 6.51 -3.22 17.21
CA VAL A 87 5.26 -3.94 17.50
C VAL A 87 4.30 -2.91 18.10
N THR A 88 3.28 -2.50 17.36
CA THR A 88 2.40 -1.38 17.72
C THR A 88 0.96 -1.83 17.91
N GLY A 89 0.20 -1.23 18.81
CA GLY A 89 -1.22 -1.53 18.99
C GLY A 89 -1.73 -1.17 20.37
N ASP A 90 -3.04 -1.22 20.59
CA ASP A 90 -3.61 -1.30 21.94
C ASP A 90 -3.59 -2.73 22.51
N PHE A 91 -3.29 -3.72 21.68
CA PHE A 91 -3.08 -5.12 22.02
C PHE A 91 -4.34 -5.84 22.49
N ASP A 92 -5.50 -5.48 21.93
CA ASP A 92 -6.78 -6.16 22.19
C ASP A 92 -6.95 -7.45 21.35
N SER A 93 -6.23 -7.56 20.23
CA SER A 93 -6.28 -8.73 19.33
C SER A 93 -4.99 -9.54 19.37
N CYS A 94 -3.85 -8.95 19.76
CA CYS A 94 -2.59 -9.67 19.96
C CYS A 94 -2.68 -10.65 21.14
N THR A 95 -2.21 -11.89 20.98
CA THR A 95 -2.18 -12.87 22.08
C THR A 95 -0.96 -12.67 22.97
N ASP A 96 -1.09 -13.07 24.25
CA ASP A 96 0.02 -13.05 25.22
C ASP A 96 1.21 -13.90 24.75
N GLU A 97 0.93 -15.01 24.05
CA GLU A 97 1.97 -15.88 23.50
C GLU A 97 2.78 -15.16 22.41
N SER A 98 2.11 -14.54 21.45
CA SER A 98 2.76 -13.79 20.37
C SER A 98 3.53 -12.60 20.92
N LEU A 99 2.95 -11.87 21.89
CA LEU A 99 3.60 -10.74 22.53
C LEU A 99 4.85 -11.18 23.30
N SER A 100 4.77 -12.30 24.03
CA SER A 100 5.92 -12.90 24.71
C SER A 100 7.00 -13.35 23.74
N TYR A 101 6.60 -13.89 22.58
CA TYR A 101 7.53 -14.33 21.55
C TYR A 101 8.35 -13.16 20.98
N VAL A 102 7.69 -12.09 20.54
CA VAL A 102 8.39 -10.90 20.01
C VAL A 102 9.16 -10.14 21.09
N THR A 103 8.73 -10.19 22.35
CA THR A 103 9.51 -9.66 23.49
C THR A 103 10.84 -10.38 23.64
N ARG A 104 10.87 -11.72 23.52
CA ARG A 104 12.11 -12.52 23.56
C ARG A 104 13.05 -12.24 22.39
N LEU A 105 12.52 -11.76 21.26
CA LEU A 105 13.29 -11.32 20.10
C LEU A 105 13.83 -9.87 20.24
N ASN A 106 13.58 -9.21 21.38
CA ASN A 106 13.95 -7.83 21.66
C ASN A 106 13.29 -6.80 20.70
N CYS A 107 12.09 -7.10 20.20
CA CYS A 107 11.32 -6.16 19.39
C CYS A 107 10.86 -4.95 20.25
N ARG A 108 10.80 -3.75 19.66
CA ARG A 108 10.33 -2.55 20.38
C ARG A 108 8.81 -2.49 20.39
N ILE A 109 8.22 -2.68 21.56
CA ILE A 109 6.77 -2.65 21.76
C ILE A 109 6.30 -1.21 22.06
N ILE A 110 5.33 -0.71 21.30
CA ILE A 110 4.76 0.63 21.45
C ILE A 110 3.24 0.52 21.61
N LYS A 111 2.73 0.84 22.80
CA LYS A 111 1.28 0.88 23.06
C LYS A 111 0.66 2.12 22.41
N THR A 112 -0.47 1.93 21.73
CA THR A 112 -1.20 3.00 21.05
C THR A 112 -2.68 3.00 21.50
N PRO A 113 -2.99 3.52 22.71
CA PRO A 113 -4.32 3.41 23.32
C PRO A 113 -5.38 4.34 22.72
N ASP A 114 -5.02 5.24 21.79
CA ASP A 114 -5.95 6.14 21.11
C ASP A 114 -7.07 5.36 20.41
N GLN A 115 -8.31 5.67 20.75
CA GLN A 115 -9.52 5.04 20.21
C GLN A 115 -10.14 5.82 19.04
N ASN A 116 -9.63 7.01 18.75
CA ASN A 116 -10.15 7.86 17.66
C ASN A 116 -9.44 7.61 16.31
N ALA A 117 -8.45 6.70 16.28
CA ALA A 117 -7.71 6.34 15.08
C ALA A 117 -7.48 4.82 15.05
N THR A 118 -7.50 4.24 13.85
CA THR A 118 -7.22 2.80 13.67
C THR A 118 -5.77 2.47 13.97
N ASP A 119 -5.48 1.20 14.30
CA ASP A 119 -4.11 0.77 14.59
C ASP A 119 -3.16 0.97 13.41
N PHE A 120 -3.67 0.90 12.16
CA PHE A 120 -2.85 1.25 11.01
C PHE A 120 -2.45 2.73 11.00
N THR A 121 -3.38 3.66 11.25
CA THR A 121 -3.04 5.09 11.36
C THR A 121 -2.08 5.34 12.54
N LYS A 122 -2.32 4.68 13.68
CA LYS A 122 -1.47 4.80 14.88
C LYS A 122 -0.06 4.25 14.64
N SER A 123 0.09 3.19 13.85
CA SER A 123 1.40 2.63 13.52
C SER A 123 2.24 3.58 12.66
N LEU A 124 1.63 4.33 11.74
CA LEU A 124 2.35 5.39 10.98
C LEU A 124 2.83 6.51 11.91
N LYS A 125 2.00 6.93 12.88
CA LYS A 125 2.39 7.93 13.90
C LYS A 125 3.53 7.41 14.78
N ALA A 126 3.48 6.13 15.16
CA ALA A 126 4.55 5.48 15.92
C ALA A 126 5.85 5.44 15.11
N LEU A 127 5.80 5.01 13.84
CA LEU A 127 6.94 5.02 12.92
C LEU A 127 7.59 6.40 12.86
N HIS A 128 6.81 7.46 12.63
CA HIS A 128 7.31 8.83 12.63
C HIS A 128 8.00 9.20 13.96
N SER A 129 7.34 8.92 15.09
CA SER A 129 7.83 9.30 16.42
C SER A 129 9.10 8.55 16.86
N THR A 130 9.41 7.42 16.21
CA THR A 130 10.62 6.64 16.51
C THR A 130 11.89 7.17 15.85
N GLY A 131 11.78 8.17 14.96
CA GLY A 131 12.90 8.75 14.20
C GLY A 131 13.06 8.17 12.79
N TYR A 132 12.48 7.00 12.52
CA TYR A 132 12.52 6.40 11.19
C TYR A 132 11.75 7.20 10.13
N GLY A 133 10.81 8.07 10.53
CA GLY A 133 9.97 8.82 9.58
C GLY A 133 10.74 9.65 8.54
N THR A 134 11.96 10.12 8.86
CA THR A 134 12.82 10.86 7.91
C THR A 134 13.63 9.96 7.00
N GLU A 135 13.70 8.67 7.30
CA GLU A 135 14.47 7.67 6.57
C GLU A 135 13.60 6.80 5.66
N ILE A 136 12.28 6.99 5.71
CA ILE A 136 11.28 6.21 4.98
C ILE A 136 10.64 7.08 3.90
N ASP A 137 10.73 6.62 2.66
CA ASP A 137 10.09 7.22 1.49
C ASP A 137 8.88 6.41 1.01
N ARG A 138 8.74 5.16 1.47
CA ARG A 138 7.68 4.23 1.06
C ARG A 138 7.21 3.39 2.23
N VAL A 139 5.89 3.24 2.35
CA VAL A 139 5.28 2.30 3.29
C VAL A 139 4.43 1.30 2.51
N LEU A 140 4.70 0.02 2.69
CA LEU A 140 3.90 -1.07 2.15
C LEU A 140 3.10 -1.72 3.28
N ALA A 141 1.81 -1.42 3.36
CA ALA A 141 0.91 -2.06 4.31
C ALA A 141 0.37 -3.37 3.72
N LEU A 142 0.77 -4.49 4.30
CA LEU A 142 0.28 -5.82 3.97
C LEU A 142 -1.08 -6.01 4.63
N CYS A 143 -2.11 -6.12 3.80
CA CYS A 143 -3.51 -6.20 4.20
C CYS A 143 -4.27 -7.16 3.27
N GLU A 144 -5.61 -7.18 3.35
CA GLU A 144 -6.44 -7.86 2.36
C GLU A 144 -7.61 -6.95 1.98
N SER A 145 -8.04 -7.02 0.71
CA SER A 145 -9.22 -6.32 0.18
C SER A 145 -10.52 -7.08 0.46
N SER A 146 -10.49 -8.03 1.40
CA SER A 146 -11.61 -8.86 1.84
C SER A 146 -11.70 -8.92 3.36
N GLY A 147 -12.88 -9.29 3.88
CA GLY A 147 -13.15 -9.38 5.32
C GLY A 147 -14.04 -8.24 5.80
N ARG A 148 -13.70 -7.64 6.95
CA ARG A 148 -14.46 -6.52 7.54
C ARG A 148 -14.39 -5.30 6.63
N LEU A 149 -15.50 -4.97 5.98
CA LEU A 149 -15.60 -3.85 5.05
C LEU A 149 -15.22 -2.52 5.71
N ASP A 150 -15.65 -2.30 6.95
CA ASP A 150 -15.34 -1.09 7.71
C ASP A 150 -13.81 -0.91 7.91
N GLN A 151 -13.08 -1.99 8.13
CA GLN A 151 -11.61 -1.98 8.24
C GLN A 151 -10.93 -1.71 6.90
N ILE A 152 -11.47 -2.26 5.79
CA ILE A 152 -10.99 -1.94 4.44
C ILE A 152 -11.14 -0.44 4.17
N MET A 153 -12.30 0.13 4.49
CA MET A 153 -12.56 1.56 4.35
C MET A 153 -11.66 2.39 5.27
N ALA A 154 -11.36 1.90 6.48
CA ALA A 154 -10.45 2.58 7.39
C ALA A 154 -8.98 2.57 6.91
N ASN A 155 -8.54 1.51 6.23
CA ASN A 155 -7.24 1.46 5.58
C ASN A 155 -7.15 2.50 4.45
N ILE A 156 -8.21 2.62 3.65
CA ILE A 156 -8.31 3.66 2.61
C ILE A 156 -8.29 5.05 3.25
N ASN A 157 -9.06 5.28 4.31
CA ASN A 157 -9.04 6.55 5.05
C ASN A 157 -7.63 6.89 5.59
N THR A 158 -6.86 5.88 6.00
CA THR A 158 -5.47 6.08 6.43
C THR A 158 -4.60 6.66 5.31
N LEU A 159 -4.85 6.32 4.04
CA LEU A 159 -4.13 6.92 2.91
C LEU A 159 -4.36 8.44 2.79
N PHE A 160 -5.58 8.91 3.09
CA PHE A 160 -5.88 10.35 3.12
C PHE A 160 -5.18 11.07 4.27
N LEU A 161 -5.03 10.41 5.43
CA LEU A 161 -4.36 10.96 6.59
C LEU A 161 -2.82 10.91 6.46
N ALA A 162 -2.31 9.95 5.70
CA ALA A 162 -0.89 9.61 5.68
C ALA A 162 0.03 10.78 5.33
N HIS A 163 -0.35 11.64 4.39
CA HIS A 163 0.47 12.79 4.00
C HIS A 163 0.70 13.77 5.17
N THR A 164 -0.23 13.84 6.13
CA THR A 164 -0.04 14.66 7.34
C THR A 164 0.86 14.01 8.38
N ILE A 165 1.05 12.69 8.31
CA ILE A 165 1.81 11.90 9.28
C ILE A 165 3.24 11.64 8.78
N LEU A 166 3.36 11.29 7.49
CA LEU A 166 4.61 10.99 6.79
C LEU A 166 4.62 11.75 5.45
N PRO A 167 4.89 13.07 5.45
CA PRO A 167 4.73 13.93 4.27
C PRO A 167 5.65 13.54 3.10
N ASN A 168 6.78 12.89 3.39
CA ASN A 168 7.76 12.46 2.39
C ASN A 168 7.58 11.01 1.95
N ALA A 169 6.60 10.27 2.50
CA ALA A 169 6.42 8.86 2.21
C ALA A 169 5.18 8.57 1.38
N SER A 170 5.34 7.74 0.36
CA SER A 170 4.25 7.15 -0.40
C SER A 170 3.71 5.91 0.29
N ILE A 171 2.40 5.83 0.52
CA ILE A 171 1.77 4.69 1.21
C ILE A 171 1.02 3.81 0.23
N PHE A 172 1.30 2.51 0.28
CA PHE A 172 0.72 1.48 -0.55
C PHE A 172 -0.02 0.45 0.30
N LEU A 173 -1.17 0.01 -0.17
CA LEU A 173 -1.89 -1.15 0.35
C LEU A 173 -1.60 -2.34 -0.56
N ARG A 174 -1.07 -3.42 0.00
CA ARG A 174 -0.79 -4.67 -0.71
C ARG A 174 -1.69 -5.78 -0.18
N SER A 175 -2.58 -6.27 -1.03
CA SER A 175 -3.26 -7.55 -0.82
C SER A 175 -2.56 -8.68 -1.56
N SER A 176 -3.02 -9.91 -1.34
CA SER A 176 -2.64 -11.09 -2.13
C SER A 176 -2.62 -10.85 -3.65
N ASN A 177 -3.59 -10.10 -4.17
CA ASN A 177 -3.81 -9.94 -5.62
C ASN A 177 -3.78 -8.49 -6.13
N SER A 178 -3.58 -7.49 -5.28
CA SER A 178 -3.63 -6.09 -5.69
C SER A 178 -2.63 -5.19 -4.97
N LEU A 179 -2.21 -4.14 -5.65
CA LEU A 179 -1.49 -3.00 -5.09
C LEU A 179 -2.34 -1.75 -5.30
N SER A 180 -2.55 -0.97 -4.25
CA SER A 180 -3.38 0.24 -4.30
C SER A 180 -2.73 1.40 -3.56
N TRP A 181 -2.93 2.63 -4.04
CA TRP A 181 -2.47 3.85 -3.37
C TRP A 181 -3.31 5.05 -3.79
N LEU A 182 -3.17 6.16 -3.06
CA LEU A 182 -3.91 7.38 -3.33
C LEU A 182 -3.13 8.30 -4.27
N LEU A 183 -3.76 8.70 -5.37
CA LEU A 183 -3.30 9.79 -6.23
C LEU A 183 -3.87 11.10 -5.68
N ALA A 184 -3.01 12.06 -5.39
CA ALA A 184 -3.42 13.42 -5.04
C ALA A 184 -3.91 14.17 -6.30
N PRO A 185 -4.57 15.33 -6.16
CA PRO A 185 -4.81 16.21 -7.31
C PRO A 185 -3.49 16.58 -8.02
N GLY A 186 -3.46 16.48 -9.35
CA GLY A 186 -2.27 16.79 -10.15
C GLY A 186 -2.06 15.83 -11.33
N ASN A 187 -0.80 15.74 -11.76
CA ASN A 187 -0.33 14.91 -12.87
C ASN A 187 0.52 13.75 -12.36
N HIS A 188 0.26 12.56 -12.90
CA HIS A 188 0.92 11.33 -12.52
C HIS A 188 1.35 10.52 -13.73
N ALA A 189 2.54 9.94 -13.64
CA ALA A 189 3.06 8.96 -14.59
C ALA A 189 3.28 7.63 -13.86
N ILE A 190 2.69 6.53 -14.33
CA ILE A 190 2.87 5.19 -13.75
C ILE A 190 3.56 4.29 -14.76
N LYS A 191 4.71 3.72 -14.37
CA LYS A 191 5.47 2.74 -15.16
C LYS A 191 4.99 1.33 -14.84
N ILE A 192 4.13 0.79 -15.69
CA ILE A 192 3.53 -0.54 -15.54
C ILE A 192 4.55 -1.62 -15.97
N PRO A 193 4.82 -2.64 -15.13
CA PRO A 193 5.64 -3.78 -15.52
C PRO A 193 5.14 -4.46 -16.80
N ALA A 194 6.05 -4.77 -17.72
CA ALA A 194 5.72 -5.34 -19.04
C ALA A 194 4.85 -6.60 -18.95
N ARG A 195 5.11 -7.47 -17.96
CA ARG A 195 4.31 -8.69 -17.73
C ARG A 195 2.83 -8.37 -17.50
N LEU A 196 2.53 -7.33 -16.71
CA LEU A 196 1.15 -6.96 -16.38
C LEU A 196 0.40 -6.40 -17.61
N VAL A 197 1.12 -5.72 -18.50
CA VAL A 197 0.57 -5.26 -19.79
C VAL A 197 0.28 -6.45 -20.70
N ASN A 198 1.24 -7.35 -20.88
CA ASN A 198 1.12 -8.53 -21.75
C ASN A 198 0.01 -9.49 -21.29
N GLU A 199 -0.12 -9.67 -19.98
CA GLU A 199 -1.15 -10.51 -19.35
C GLU A 199 -2.51 -9.80 -19.23
N HIS A 200 -2.63 -8.55 -19.70
CA HIS A 200 -3.86 -7.75 -19.63
C HIS A 200 -4.43 -7.66 -18.21
N ILE A 201 -3.55 -7.51 -17.23
CA ILE A 201 -3.93 -7.41 -15.82
C ILE A 201 -4.80 -6.16 -15.62
N TRP A 202 -5.74 -6.27 -14.69
CA TRP A 202 -6.71 -5.22 -14.46
C TRP A 202 -6.12 -4.04 -13.69
N CYS A 203 -6.71 -2.86 -13.89
CA CYS A 203 -6.54 -1.69 -13.04
C CYS A 203 -7.88 -0.97 -12.83
N ALA A 204 -7.88 -0.03 -11.89
CA ALA A 204 -9.02 0.79 -11.54
C ALA A 204 -8.60 2.19 -11.06
N LEU A 205 -9.49 3.16 -11.33
CA LEU A 205 -9.46 4.51 -10.78
C LEU A 205 -10.79 4.75 -10.06
N VAL A 206 -10.72 4.99 -8.75
CA VAL A 206 -11.89 5.03 -7.88
C VAL A 206 -12.00 6.38 -7.15
N PRO A 207 -13.07 7.17 -7.36
CA PRO A 207 -13.29 8.47 -6.71
C PRO A 207 -13.88 8.29 -5.30
N ILE A 208 -13.10 7.69 -4.39
CA ILE A 208 -13.60 7.17 -3.11
C ILE A 208 -13.89 8.23 -2.04
N GLY A 209 -13.21 9.37 -2.09
CA GLY A 209 -13.41 10.46 -1.11
C GLY A 209 -14.42 11.50 -1.58
N ALA A 210 -14.27 11.96 -2.82
CA ALA A 210 -15.12 12.98 -3.43
C ALA A 210 -15.14 12.82 -4.95
N ARG A 211 -16.06 13.55 -5.60
CA ARG A 211 -16.08 13.72 -7.05
C ARG A 211 -14.74 14.27 -7.55
N ALA A 212 -14.27 13.73 -8.67
CA ALA A 212 -13.07 14.21 -9.37
C ALA A 212 -13.26 14.18 -10.89
N THR A 213 -12.65 15.11 -11.61
CA THR A 213 -12.49 15.09 -13.05
C THR A 213 -11.13 14.47 -13.40
N CYS A 214 -11.10 13.59 -14.38
CA CYS A 214 -9.92 12.82 -14.73
C CYS A 214 -9.72 12.70 -16.25
N SER A 215 -8.47 12.80 -16.68
CA SER A 215 -8.01 12.45 -18.03
C SER A 215 -6.89 11.42 -17.93
N THR A 216 -6.86 10.44 -18.83
CA THR A 216 -5.82 9.39 -18.82
C THR A 216 -5.29 9.11 -20.23
N SER A 217 -4.06 8.60 -20.30
CA SER A 217 -3.51 7.94 -21.48
C SER A 217 -2.81 6.64 -21.07
N GLY A 218 -2.59 5.73 -22.02
CA GLY A 218 -1.95 4.43 -21.76
C GLY A 218 -2.85 3.36 -21.15
N LEU A 219 -4.11 3.67 -20.82
CA LEU A 219 -5.12 2.68 -20.46
C LEU A 219 -5.89 2.19 -21.69
N ARG A 220 -6.50 1.01 -21.59
CA ARG A 220 -7.36 0.43 -22.64
C ARG A 220 -8.60 1.27 -22.85
N TRP A 221 -9.20 1.73 -21.76
CA TRP A 221 -10.32 2.67 -21.78
C TRP A 221 -9.84 3.97 -21.14
N ASN A 222 -9.29 4.87 -21.96
CA ASN A 222 -8.86 6.18 -21.50
C ASN A 222 -10.03 7.10 -21.19
N LEU A 223 -9.79 8.02 -20.26
CA LEU A 223 -10.71 9.11 -19.92
C LEU A 223 -10.25 10.40 -20.58
N ASP A 224 -11.19 11.19 -21.08
CA ASP A 224 -10.94 12.54 -21.59
C ASP A 224 -11.85 13.52 -20.84
N ASN A 225 -11.26 14.24 -19.89
CA ASN A 225 -11.91 15.21 -19.02
C ASN A 225 -13.25 14.70 -18.42
N ARG A 226 -13.26 13.47 -17.92
CA ARG A 226 -14.47 12.80 -17.43
C ARG A 226 -14.65 13.00 -15.94
N VAL A 227 -15.86 13.34 -15.54
CA VAL A 227 -16.27 13.36 -14.13
C VAL A 227 -16.44 11.94 -13.62
N MET A 228 -15.85 11.66 -12.46
CA MET A 228 -15.88 10.41 -11.73
C MET A 228 -16.48 10.63 -10.34
N GLU A 229 -17.51 9.86 -9.99
CA GLU A 229 -18.17 9.89 -8.69
C GLU A 229 -18.94 8.58 -8.46
N PHE A 230 -19.06 8.14 -7.20
CA PHE A 230 -19.92 7.00 -6.86
C PHE A 230 -21.38 7.31 -7.22
N GLY A 231 -22.07 6.34 -7.82
CA GLY A 231 -23.40 6.53 -8.42
C GLY A 231 -23.37 6.93 -9.90
N SER A 232 -22.18 7.19 -10.45
CA SER A 232 -21.93 7.50 -11.86
C SER A 232 -20.70 6.73 -12.35
N LEU A 233 -19.75 7.39 -12.99
CA LEU A 233 -18.53 6.77 -13.52
C LEU A 233 -17.53 6.43 -12.41
N VAL A 234 -17.24 5.14 -12.29
CA VAL A 234 -16.07 4.60 -11.59
C VAL A 234 -15.33 3.70 -12.59
N SER A 235 -14.05 3.95 -12.84
CA SER A 235 -13.29 3.15 -13.80
C SER A 235 -12.82 1.87 -13.11
N THR A 236 -13.59 0.79 -13.23
CA THR A 236 -13.22 -0.54 -12.75
C THR A 236 -13.07 -1.50 -13.92
N SER A 237 -12.29 -2.57 -13.73
CA SER A 237 -11.99 -3.55 -14.78
C SER A 237 -11.37 -2.93 -16.05
N ASN A 238 -10.58 -1.87 -15.87
CA ASN A 238 -9.75 -1.32 -16.93
C ASN A 238 -8.50 -2.20 -17.12
N THR A 239 -7.71 -1.96 -18.15
CA THR A 239 -6.41 -2.62 -18.36
C THR A 239 -5.48 -1.68 -19.14
N TYR A 240 -4.30 -2.14 -19.52
CA TYR A 240 -3.23 -1.32 -20.07
C TYR A 240 -3.19 -1.41 -21.60
N SER A 241 -2.90 -0.28 -22.25
CA SER A 241 -2.54 -0.20 -23.67
C SER A 241 -1.03 -0.07 -23.88
N GLY A 242 -0.27 0.17 -22.81
CA GLY A 242 1.18 0.25 -22.82
C GLY A 242 1.75 0.30 -21.40
N GLN A 243 3.08 0.38 -21.29
CA GLN A 243 3.75 0.45 -20.00
C GLN A 243 3.70 1.85 -19.36
N ASP A 244 3.37 2.87 -20.15
CA ASP A 244 3.32 4.25 -19.71
C ASP A 244 1.88 4.70 -19.56
N VAL A 245 1.43 4.81 -18.32
CA VAL A 245 0.10 5.36 -17.98
C VAL A 245 0.27 6.79 -17.49
N GLN A 246 -0.46 7.73 -18.08
CA GLN A 246 -0.54 9.11 -17.60
C GLN A 246 -1.92 9.37 -17.05
N ILE A 247 -2.00 10.08 -15.92
CA ILE A 247 -3.26 10.43 -15.26
C ILE A 247 -3.17 11.89 -14.83
N ARG A 248 -4.19 12.67 -15.18
CA ARG A 248 -4.39 14.03 -14.68
C ARG A 248 -5.72 14.10 -13.98
N THR A 249 -5.75 14.57 -12.73
CA THR A 249 -6.99 14.67 -11.95
C THR A 249 -7.03 15.93 -11.08
N ASP A 250 -8.22 16.50 -10.89
CA ASP A 250 -8.47 17.65 -10.00
C ASP A 250 -8.78 17.26 -8.55
N GLY A 251 -8.92 15.96 -8.27
CA GLY A 251 -9.36 15.41 -7.00
C GLY A 251 -8.60 14.14 -6.65
N ALA A 252 -8.67 13.71 -5.38
CA ALA A 252 -7.99 12.50 -4.96
C ALA A 252 -8.68 11.25 -5.56
N LEU A 253 -7.89 10.37 -6.17
CA LEU A 253 -8.36 9.11 -6.75
C LEU A 253 -7.58 7.93 -6.13
N LEU A 254 -8.29 6.88 -5.74
CA LEU A 254 -7.65 5.62 -5.38
C LEU A 254 -7.29 4.90 -6.69
N TRP A 255 -5.99 4.74 -6.93
CA TRP A 255 -5.49 3.83 -7.95
C TRP A 255 -5.40 2.43 -7.36
N SER A 256 -5.86 1.43 -8.11
CA SER A 256 -5.72 0.02 -7.75
C SER A 256 -5.36 -0.79 -8.97
N MET A 257 -4.42 -1.73 -8.83
CA MET A 257 -3.97 -2.60 -9.91
C MET A 257 -3.81 -4.03 -9.43
N GLY A 258 -4.14 -4.97 -10.31
CA GLY A 258 -3.83 -6.38 -10.09
C GLY A 258 -2.32 -6.62 -10.11
N THR A 259 -1.85 -7.57 -9.29
CA THR A 259 -0.43 -7.99 -9.23
C THR A 259 -0.18 -9.36 -9.84
N THR A 260 -1.26 -10.11 -10.04
CA THR A 260 -1.33 -11.45 -10.62
C THR A 260 -2.58 -11.54 -11.52
N PRO A 261 -2.64 -12.51 -12.44
CA PRO A 261 -3.85 -12.83 -13.19
C PRO A 261 -5.09 -12.97 -12.30
N LYS A 262 -6.27 -12.55 -12.81
CA LYS A 262 -7.55 -12.91 -12.20
C LYS A 262 -7.63 -14.44 -12.22
N ASP A 263 -7.93 -15.06 -11.08
CA ASP A 263 -8.16 -16.52 -10.91
C ASP A 263 -6.93 -17.39 -10.52
N MET A 264 -5.99 -16.85 -9.73
CA MET A 264 -5.10 -17.67 -8.87
C MET A 264 -5.46 -17.48 -7.39
#